data_AF-A0A7S9GI47-F1
#
_entry.id   AF-A0A7S9GI47-F1
#
_cell.length_a   1.000
_cell.length_b   1.000
_cell.length_c   1.000
_cell.angle_alpha   90.00
_cell.angle_beta   90.00
_cell.angle_gamma   90.00
#
_symmetry.space_group_name_H-M   'P 1'
#
loop_
_entity.id
_entity.type
_entity.pdbx_description
1 polymer ?
#
loop_
_entity_poly.entity_id
_entity_poly.type
_entity_poly.pdbx_seq_one_letter_code
_entity_poly.pdbx_strand_id
1 'polypeptide(L)'
;MLITSLLPQSRLGQLDALSGSVAALRCRQAAEIPTGYIEDYVSLSWLEWHGGHLRLTIVGTNILQQLAHEAISKARPSPRKHP
;
A
#
# COMPACT_ATOMS: atom_id res chain seq x y z
N MET A 1 0.09 -22.93 6.25
CA MET A 1 -0.91 -22.59 5.23
C MET A 1 -0.29 -21.56 4.30
N LEU A 2 -0.36 -21.74 2.99
CA LEU A 2 0.04 -20.70 2.03
C LEU A 2 -0.98 -19.56 2.17
N ILE A 3 -0.59 -18.48 2.83
CA ILE A 3 -1.40 -17.26 2.86
C ILE A 3 -1.24 -16.64 1.47
N THR A 4 -2.19 -16.91 0.58
CA THR A 4 -2.28 -16.19 -0.68
C THR A 4 -2.65 -14.75 -0.33
N SER A 5 -1.69 -13.84 -0.43
CA SER A 5 -1.98 -12.42 -0.26
C SER A 5 -3.06 -12.02 -1.27
N LEU A 6 -4.09 -11.36 -0.76
CA LEU A 6 -5.21 -10.82 -1.52
C LEU A 6 -4.89 -9.44 -2.10
N LEU A 7 -3.79 -8.82 -1.65
CA LEU A 7 -3.32 -7.57 -2.22
C LEU A 7 -3.04 -7.69 -3.72
N PRO A 8 -3.23 -6.59 -4.49
CA PRO A 8 -2.80 -6.54 -5.87
C PRO A 8 -1.33 -6.91 -6.00
N GLN A 9 -0.95 -7.62 -7.06
CA GLN A 9 0.45 -7.98 -7.31
C GLN A 9 1.19 -6.90 -8.11
N SER A 10 0.46 -6.01 -8.79
CA SER A 10 1.03 -4.91 -9.54
C SER A 10 1.43 -3.77 -8.60
N ARG A 11 2.60 -3.16 -8.83
CA ARG A 11 3.10 -2.03 -8.02
C ARG A 11 2.10 -0.87 -7.93
N LEU A 12 1.48 -0.53 -9.05
CA LEU A 12 0.45 0.51 -9.11
C LEU A 12 -0.80 0.12 -8.32
N GLY A 13 -1.24 -1.14 -8.41
CA GLY A 13 -2.37 -1.63 -7.63
C GLY A 13 -2.08 -1.64 -6.12
N GLN A 14 -0.86 -2.01 -5.72
CA GLN A 14 -0.43 -1.97 -4.32
C GLN A 14 -0.40 -0.54 -3.78
N LEU A 15 0.12 0.41 -4.57
CA LEU A 15 0.14 1.82 -4.20
C LEU A 15 -1.29 2.35 -4.01
N ASP A 16 -2.17 2.08 -4.97
CA ASP A 16 -3.56 2.53 -4.95
C ASP A 16 -4.32 1.95 -3.75
N ALA A 17 -4.26 0.62 -3.57
CA ALA A 17 -4.91 -0.07 -2.47
C ALA A 17 -4.42 0.41 -1.10
N LEU A 18 -3.10 0.57 -0.91
CA LEU A 18 -2.55 1.02 0.37
C LEU A 18 -2.87 2.49 0.62
N SER A 19 -2.78 3.35 -0.40
CA SER A 19 -3.11 4.79 -0.28
C SER A 19 -4.59 4.99 0.05
N GLY A 20 -5.48 4.26 -0.62
CA GLY A 20 -6.93 4.27 -0.35
C GLY A 20 -7.24 3.79 1.06
N SER A 21 -6.58 2.71 1.51
CA SER A 21 -6.73 2.20 2.87
C SER A 21 -6.28 3.23 3.92
N VAL A 22 -5.14 3.90 3.71
CA VAL A 22 -4.66 4.97 4.61
C VAL A 22 -5.61 6.17 4.63
N ALA A 23 -6.17 6.55 3.48
CA ALA A 23 -7.19 7.60 3.42
C ALA A 23 -8.45 7.22 4.22
N ALA A 24 -8.91 5.98 4.09
CA ALA A 24 -10.04 5.46 4.86
C ALA A 24 -9.76 5.50 6.38
N LEU A 25 -8.57 5.09 6.83
CA LEU A 25 -8.16 5.21 8.24
C LEU A 25 -8.19 6.66 8.74
N ARG A 26 -7.67 7.61 7.95
CA ARG A 26 -7.68 9.05 8.30
C ARG A 26 -9.09 9.61 8.42
N CYS A 27 -10.02 9.14 7.60
CA CYS A 27 -11.42 9.53 7.64
C CYS A 27 -12.25 8.75 8.68
N ARG A 28 -11.64 7.88 9.51
CA ARG A 28 -12.33 6.97 10.45
C ARG A 28 -13.29 5.99 9.77
N GLN A 29 -13.02 5.63 8.52
CA GLN A 29 -13.81 4.72 7.68
C GLN A 29 -13.09 3.39 7.49
N ALA A 30 -12.51 2.83 8.56
CA ALA A 30 -11.76 1.56 8.48
C ALA A 30 -12.62 0.38 7.96
N ALA A 31 -13.94 0.46 8.11
CA ALA A 31 -14.90 -0.52 7.60
C ALA A 31 -14.93 -0.61 6.06
N GLU A 32 -14.48 0.44 5.36
CA GLU A 32 -14.40 0.45 3.89
C GLU A 32 -13.17 -0.32 3.37
N ILE A 33 -12.24 -0.68 4.25
CA ILE A 33 -11.05 -1.45 3.88
C ILE A 33 -11.45 -2.93 3.83
N PRO A 34 -11.21 -3.64 2.70
CA PRO A 34 -11.48 -5.07 2.62
C PRO A 34 -10.79 -5.83 3.75
N THR A 35 -11.52 -6.69 4.47
CA THR A 35 -10.99 -7.42 5.64
C THR A 35 -9.71 -8.21 5.32
N GLY A 36 -9.68 -8.85 4.14
CA GLY A 36 -8.49 -9.58 3.69
C GLY A 36 -7.26 -8.69 3.47
N TYR A 37 -7.45 -7.41 3.14
CA TYR A 37 -6.34 -6.46 3.02
C TYR A 37 -5.80 -6.05 4.39
N ILE A 38 -6.67 -5.92 5.39
CA ILE A 38 -6.24 -5.60 6.76
C ILE A 38 -5.31 -6.69 7.29
N GLU A 39 -5.68 -7.96 7.13
CA GLU A 39 -4.87 -9.10 7.55
C GLU A 39 -3.51 -9.12 6.86
N ASP A 40 -3.49 -8.92 5.53
CA ASP A 40 -2.25 -8.83 4.77
C ASP A 40 -1.38 -7.64 5.22
N TYR A 41 -1.96 -6.46 5.38
CA TYR A 41 -1.21 -5.27 5.81
C TYR A 41 -0.62 -5.42 7.21
N VAL A 42 -1.34 -6.07 8.13
CA VAL A 42 -0.83 -6.37 9.48
C VAL A 42 0.26 -7.43 9.41
N SER A 43 0.06 -8.50 8.63
CA SER A 43 1.08 -9.54 8.45
C SER A 43 2.36 -9.02 7.81
N LEU A 44 2.26 -8.02 6.94
CA LEU A 44 3.40 -7.35 6.29
C LEU A 44 4.01 -6.22 7.16
N SER A 45 3.46 -5.98 8.35
CA SER A 45 3.83 -4.86 9.24
C SER A 45 3.62 -3.47 8.62
N TRP A 46 2.78 -3.34 7.60
CA TRP A 46 2.46 -2.05 6.98
C TRP A 46 1.44 -1.27 7.81
N LEU A 47 0.49 -1.98 8.41
CA LEU A 47 -0.43 -1.45 9.41
C LEU A 47 -0.24 -2.19 10.73
N GLU A 48 -0.63 -1.56 11.83
CA GLU A 48 -0.67 -2.17 13.16
C GLU A 48 -1.96 -1.83 13.89
N TRP A 49 -2.36 -2.71 14.82
CA TRP A 49 -3.40 -2.40 15.78
C TRP A 49 -2.80 -1.61 16.94
N HIS A 50 -3.37 -0.43 17.19
CA HIS A 50 -2.97 0.42 18.30
C HIS A 50 -4.22 0.86 19.07
N GLY A 51 -4.39 0.37 20.30
CA GLY A 51 -5.51 0.80 21.17
C GLY A 51 -6.90 0.70 20.51
N GLY A 52 -7.16 -0.36 19.75
CA GLY A 52 -8.46 -0.61 19.12
C GLY A 52 -8.69 0.06 17.75
N HIS A 53 -7.71 0.77 17.21
CA HIS A 53 -7.75 1.29 15.84
C HIS A 53 -6.54 0.83 15.03
N LEU A 54 -6.70 0.78 13.70
CA LEU A 54 -5.59 0.55 12.79
C LEU A 54 -4.81 1.84 12.58
N ARG A 55 -3.49 1.72 12.55
CA ARG A 55 -2.55 2.82 12.31
C ARG A 55 -1.51 2.41 11.28
N LEU A 56 -1.09 3.38 10.46
CA LEU A 56 0.04 3.22 9.55
C LEU A 56 1.37 3.18 10.32
N THR A 57 2.18 2.17 10.06
CA THR A 57 3.51 2.03 10.67
C THR A 57 4.57 2.82 9.91
N ILE A 58 5.79 2.87 10.46
CA ILE A 58 6.95 3.39 9.75
C ILE A 58 7.27 2.54 8.51
N VAL A 59 7.16 1.21 8.62
CA VAL A 59 7.38 0.30 7.48
C VAL A 59 6.37 0.57 6.37
N GLY A 60 5.08 0.69 6.69
CA GLY A 60 4.04 1.01 5.72
C GLY A 60 4.25 2.38 5.06
N THR A 61 4.71 3.37 5.83
CA THR A 61 5.08 4.69 5.30
C THR A 61 6.22 4.60 4.29
N ASN A 62 7.28 3.86 4.61
CA ASN A 62 8.43 3.68 3.70
C ASN A 62 8.01 2.96 2.42
N ILE A 63 7.16 1.94 2.53
CA ILE A 63 6.62 1.22 1.38
C ILE A 63 5.77 2.12 0.49
N LEU A 64 4.91 2.96 1.05
CA LEU A 64 4.15 3.96 0.27
C LEU A 64 5.08 4.86 -0.55
N GLN A 65 6.14 5.36 0.09
CA GLN A 65 7.12 6.22 -0.60
C GLN A 65 7.87 5.45 -1.70
N GLN A 66 8.25 4.20 -1.45
CA GLN A 66 8.93 3.36 -2.43
C GLN A 66 8.03 3.05 -3.63
N LEU A 67 6.80 2.60 -3.39
CA LEU A 67 5.82 2.29 -4.43
C LEU A 67 5.52 3.53 -5.29
N ALA A 68 5.38 4.70 -4.67
CA ALA A 68 5.20 5.97 -5.37
C ALA A 68 6.42 6.36 -6.22
N HIS A 69 7.62 6.26 -5.66
CA HIS A 69 8.85 6.55 -6.39
C HIS A 69 9.00 5.65 -7.63
N GLU A 70 8.65 4.38 -7.50
CA GLU A 70 8.77 3.42 -8.59
C GLU A 70 7.70 3.60 -9.66
N ALA A 71 6.47 3.94 -9.26
CA ALA A 71 5.43 4.34 -10.19
C ALA A 71 5.88 5.53 -11.05
N ILE A 72 6.49 6.55 -10.43
CA ILE A 72 7.05 7.71 -11.12
C ILE A 72 8.22 7.32 -12.02
N SER A 73 9.12 6.44 -11.55
CA SER A 73 10.28 6.00 -12.33
C SER A 73 9.88 5.25 -13.62
N LYS A 74 8.81 4.44 -13.56
CA LYS A 74 8.27 3.73 -14.73
C LYS A 74 7.50 4.65 -15.67
N ALA A 75 6.85 5.70 -15.15
CA ALA A 75 6.11 6.67 -15.95
C ALA A 75 7.04 7.62 -16.73
N ARG A 76 8.33 7.71 -16.40
CA ARG A 76 9.29 8.53 -17.13
C ARG A 76 9.77 7.78 -18.39
N PRO A 77 9.40 8.22 -19.61
CA PRO A 77 9.97 7.63 -20.82
C PRO A 77 11.48 7.94 -20.88
N SER A 78 12.29 6.91 -21.17
CA SER A 78 13.72 7.09 -21.45
C SER A 78 13.91 8.17 -22.53
N PRO A 79 14.87 9.10 -22.37
CA PRO A 79 15.19 10.03 -23.44
C PRO A 79 15.63 9.22 -24.65
N ARG A 80 14.85 9.30 -25.75
CA ARG A 80 15.20 8.66 -27.01
C ARG A 80 16.56 9.21 -27.43
N LYS A 81 17.57 8.35 -27.51
CA LYS A 81 18.83 8.71 -28.17
C LYS A 81 18.49 8.90 -29.65
N HIS A 82 18.47 10.16 -30.10
CA HIS A 82 18.45 10.44 -31.52
C HIS A 82 19.86 10.20 -32.09
N PRO A 83 19.97 9.46 -33.22
CA PRO A 83 21.22 9.38 -33.97
C PRO A 83 21.60 10.73 -34.57
#